data_AF-A0A7Y2AAZ2-F1
#
_entry.id   AF-A0A7Y2AAZ2-F1
#
_cell.length_a   1.000
_cell.length_b   1.000
_cell.length_c   1.000
_cell.angle_alpha   90.00
_cell.angle_beta   90.00
_cell.angle_gamma   90.00
#
_symmetry.space_group_name_H-M   'P 1'
#
loop_
_entity.id
_entity.type
_entity.pdbx_description
1 polymer ?
#
loop_
_entity_poly.entity_id
_entity_poly.type
_entity_poly.pdbx_seq_one_letter_code
_entity_poly.pdbx_strand_id
1 'polypeptide(L)'
;MKTEKQELVYPATKKMDVSEKYFGTQVSDPYIWLEDDTSSATAEWVKAQNEVSFSYLAAIPSRSGFRKRLETLWNYPKKSAPFR
;
A
#
# COMPACT_ATOMS: atom_id res chain seq x y z
N MET A 1 -18.98 -12.41 -14.82
CA MET A 1 -18.17 -12.94 -13.71
C MET A 1 -18.88 -12.55 -12.42
N LYS A 2 -19.20 -13.51 -11.54
CA LYS A 2 -19.80 -13.19 -10.25
C LYS A 2 -18.73 -12.55 -9.38
N THR A 3 -18.92 -11.30 -8.99
CA THR A 3 -18.09 -10.64 -7.98
C THR A 3 -18.54 -11.17 -6.63
N GLU A 4 -17.98 -12.29 -6.19
CA GLU A 4 -18.13 -12.69 -4.80
C GLU A 4 -17.34 -11.70 -3.94
N LYS A 5 -18.04 -11.04 -3.01
CA LYS A 5 -17.46 -10.09 -2.07
C LYS A 5 -16.65 -10.90 -1.05
N GLN A 6 -15.34 -11.04 -1.27
CA GLN A 6 -14.46 -11.63 -0.28
C GLN A 6 -14.45 -10.74 0.98
N GLU A 7 -14.71 -11.35 2.13
CA GLU A 7 -14.60 -10.68 3.42
C GLU A 7 -13.11 -10.53 3.77
N LEU A 8 -12.65 -9.27 3.82
CA LEU A 8 -11.26 -8.95 4.10
C LEU A 8 -11.05 -8.83 5.61
N VAL A 9 -10.13 -9.62 6.14
CA VAL A 9 -9.65 -9.47 7.53
C VAL A 9 -8.47 -8.51 7.53
N TYR A 10 -8.67 -7.32 8.06
CA TYR A 10 -7.63 -6.30 8.17
C TYR A 10 -6.80 -6.46 9.45
N PRO A 11 -5.49 -6.18 9.42
CA PRO A 11 -4.66 -6.22 10.61
C PRO A 11 -5.05 -5.08 11.56
N ALA A 12 -4.96 -5.36 12.86
CA ALA A 12 -5.17 -4.35 13.87
C ALA A 12 -4.12 -3.23 13.73
N THR A 13 -4.59 -1.98 13.70
CA THR A 13 -3.71 -0.80 13.68
C THR A 13 -3.82 -0.10 15.03
N LYS A 14 -2.69 0.03 15.72
CA LYS A 14 -2.62 0.69 17.03
C LYS A 14 -3.11 2.14 16.90
N LYS A 15 -3.96 2.57 17.84
CA LYS A 15 -4.34 3.97 18.04
C LYS A 15 -3.64 4.49 19.28
N MET A 16 -3.16 5.73 19.21
CA MET A 16 -2.64 6.47 20.36
C MET A 16 -3.58 7.64 20.68
N ASP A 17 -3.66 8.02 21.94
CA ASP A 17 -4.41 9.22 22.33
C ASP A 17 -3.51 10.45 22.18
N VAL A 18 -3.30 10.86 20.93
CA VAL A 18 -2.53 12.05 20.56
C VAL A 18 -3.48 13.04 19.92
N SER A 19 -3.45 14.27 20.42
CA SER A 19 -4.23 15.36 19.86
C SER A 19 -3.56 16.70 20.11
N GLU A 20 -3.74 17.61 19.16
CA GLU A 20 -3.15 18.93 19.16
C GLU A 20 -4.23 20.00 18.98
N LYS A 21 -3.95 21.22 19.45
CA LYS A 21 -4.91 22.33 19.41
C LYS A 21 -4.47 23.39 18.42
N TYR A 22 -5.24 23.53 17.34
CA TYR A 22 -5.02 24.52 16.28
C TYR A 22 -6.07 25.62 16.37
N PHE A 23 -5.66 26.86 16.67
CA PHE A 23 -6.53 28.04 16.73
C PHE A 23 -7.81 27.85 17.57
N GLY A 24 -7.72 27.12 18.69
CA GLY A 24 -8.88 26.81 19.53
C GLY A 24 -9.53 25.46 19.27
N THR A 25 -9.24 24.81 18.14
CA THR A 25 -9.84 23.53 17.72
C THR A 25 -8.94 22.36 18.07
N GLN A 26 -9.47 21.35 18.77
CA GLN A 26 -8.75 20.10 19.04
C GLN A 26 -8.79 19.18 17.81
N VAL A 27 -7.65 18.66 17.39
CA VAL A 27 -7.50 17.72 16.28
C VAL A 27 -6.78 16.48 16.79
N SER A 28 -7.39 15.30 16.65
CA SER A 28 -6.78 14.03 17.06
C SER A 28 -6.03 13.40 15.90
N ASP A 29 -4.81 12.97 16.15
CA ASP A 29 -4.02 12.14 15.25
C ASP A 29 -3.60 10.83 15.93
N PRO A 30 -4.48 9.82 15.92
CA PRO A 30 -4.22 8.57 16.62
C PRO A 30 -3.18 7.68 15.94
N TYR A 31 -2.73 8.03 14.73
CA TYR A 31 -1.82 7.22 13.93
C TYR A 31 -0.48 7.89 13.66
N ILE A 32 -0.17 8.98 14.37
CA ILE A 32 1.10 9.72 14.27
C ILE A 32 2.35 8.83 14.35
N TRP A 33 2.28 7.68 15.02
CA TRP A 33 3.39 6.73 15.09
C TRP A 33 3.76 6.11 13.72
N LEU A 34 2.85 6.14 12.74
CA LEU A 34 3.12 5.72 11.36
C LEU A 34 3.97 6.74 10.59
N GLU A 35 4.16 7.96 11.11
CA GLU A 35 5.04 8.97 10.48
C GLU A 35 6.53 8.62 10.62
N ASP A 36 6.92 7.82 11.62
CA ASP A 36 8.27 7.26 11.71
C ASP A 36 8.40 6.06 10.77
N ASP A 37 8.86 6.33 9.56
CA ASP A 37 9.05 5.37 8.47
C ASP A 37 10.23 4.41 8.70
N THR A 38 11.08 4.69 9.70
CA THR A 38 12.22 3.83 10.07
C THR A 38 11.95 2.96 11.29
N SER A 39 10.85 3.17 12.01
CA SER A 39 10.51 2.39 13.19
C SER A 39 10.19 0.93 12.84
N SER A 40 10.53 0.03 13.76
CA SER A 40 10.16 -1.39 13.64
C SER A 40 8.64 -1.56 13.64
N ALA A 41 7.91 -0.74 14.40
CA ALA A 41 6.46 -0.77 14.45
C ALA A 41 5.83 -0.47 13.07
N THR A 42 6.30 0.58 12.38
CA THR A 42 5.79 0.93 11.04
C THR A 42 6.16 -0.14 10.03
N ALA A 43 7.38 -0.69 10.11
CA ALA A 43 7.79 -1.79 9.24
C ALA A 43 6.91 -3.05 9.42
N GLU A 44 6.58 -3.42 10.66
CA GLU A 44 5.68 -4.54 10.97
C GLU A 44 4.26 -4.29 10.45
N TRP A 45 3.75 -3.07 10.62
CA TRP A 45 2.44 -2.68 10.10
C TRP A 45 2.39 -2.72 8.57
N VAL A 46 3.41 -2.20 7.88
CA VAL A 46 3.53 -2.26 6.42
C VAL A 46 3.52 -3.72 5.95
N LYS A 47 4.25 -4.60 6.63
CA LYS A 47 4.25 -6.03 6.32
C LYS A 47 2.85 -6.64 6.44
N ALA A 48 2.14 -6.39 7.54
CA ALA A 48 0.79 -6.91 7.75
C ALA A 48 -0.21 -6.38 6.70
N GLN A 49 -0.11 -5.10 6.32
CA GLN A 49 -0.94 -4.53 5.25
C GLN A 49 -0.63 -5.11 3.87
N ASN A 50 0.66 -5.37 3.60
CA ASN A 50 1.11 -6.02 2.37
C ASN A 50 0.58 -7.46 2.28
N GLU A 51 0.49 -8.20 3.38
CA GLU A 51 -0.08 -9.54 3.40
C GLU A 51 -1.55 -9.55 2.93
N VAL A 52 -2.37 -8.62 3.42
CA VAL A 52 -3.76 -8.46 2.94
C VAL A 52 -3.78 -8.10 1.45
N SER A 53 -2.97 -7.10 1.07
CA SER A 53 -2.93 -6.59 -0.30
C SER A 53 -2.50 -7.66 -1.30
N PHE A 54 -1.40 -8.37 -1.03
CA PHE A 54 -0.91 -9.42 -1.91
C PHE A 54 -1.84 -10.62 -1.96
N SER A 55 -2.46 -11.00 -0.84
CA SER A 55 -3.44 -12.10 -0.81
C SER A 55 -4.66 -11.78 -1.68
N TYR A 56 -5.23 -10.58 -1.53
CA TYR A 56 -6.35 -10.14 -2.35
C TYR A 56 -5.99 -10.08 -3.84
N LEU A 57 -4.84 -9.49 -4.16
CA LEU A 57 -4.41 -9.35 -5.54
C LEU A 57 -4.04 -10.69 -6.18
N ALA A 58 -3.50 -11.65 -5.43
CA ALA A 58 -3.19 -12.99 -5.91
C ALA A 58 -4.44 -13.79 -6.31
N ALA A 59 -5.58 -13.51 -5.67
CA ALA A 59 -6.85 -14.15 -6.00
C ALA A 59 -7.42 -13.71 -7.37
N ILE A 60 -6.90 -12.63 -7.97
CA ILE A 60 -7.38 -12.12 -9.27
C ILE A 60 -6.81 -12.97 -10.42
N PRO A 61 -7.61 -13.81 -11.12
CA PRO A 61 -7.08 -14.80 -12.05
C PRO A 61 -6.31 -14.21 -13.23
N SER A 62 -6.69 -13.02 -13.67
CA SER A 62 -6.09 -12.34 -14.84
C SER A 62 -4.78 -11.62 -14.54
N ARG A 63 -4.40 -11.44 -13.27
CA ARG A 63 -3.24 -10.62 -12.85
C ARG A 63 -1.93 -11.10 -13.49
N SER A 64 -1.69 -12.40 -13.55
CA SER A 64 -0.48 -12.98 -14.13
C SER A 64 -0.41 -12.77 -15.65
N GLY A 65 -1.55 -12.86 -16.34
CA GLY A 65 -1.66 -12.60 -17.78
C GLY A 65 -1.35 -11.15 -18.13
N PHE A 66 -1.90 -10.19 -17.37
CA PHE A 66 -1.58 -8.77 -17.55
C PHE A 66 -0.10 -8.46 -17.34
N ARG A 67 0.52 -9.03 -16.30
CA ARG A 67 1.97 -8.86 -16.05
C ARG A 67 2.80 -9.32 -17.24
N LYS A 68 2.56 -10.53 -17.76
CA LYS A 68 3.29 -11.07 -18.92
C LYS A 68 3.11 -10.20 -20.17
N ARG A 69 1.91 -9.66 -20.40
CA ARG A 69 1.65 -8.79 -21.55
C ARG A 69 2.42 -7.47 -21.43
N LEU A 70 2.41 -6.84 -20.25
CA LEU A 70 3.16 -5.61 -20.01
C LEU A 70 4.66 -5.82 -20.17
N GLU A 71 5.20 -6.91 -19.63
CA GLU A 71 6.61 -7.28 -19.78
C GLU A 71 7.00 -7.42 -21.27
N THR A 72 6.18 -8.13 -22.04
CA THR A 72 6.38 -8.28 -23.50
C THR A 72 6.41 -6.92 -24.21
N LEU A 73 5.50 -6.01 -23.86
CA LEU A 73 5.38 -4.70 -24.51
C LEU A 73 6.50 -3.73 -24.08
N TRP A 74 7.01 -3.86 -22.86
CA TRP A 74 7.99 -2.93 -22.29
C TRP A 74 9.43 -3.24 -22.71
N ASN A 75 9.72 -4.50 -23.05
CA ASN A 75 11.06 -5.00 -23.38
C ASN A 75 11.44 -4.71 -24.85
N TYR A 76 11.75 -3.45 -25.13
CA TYR A 76 12.27 -3.03 -26.44
C TYR A 76 13.39 -1.98 -26.27
N PRO A 77 14.28 -1.82 -27.27
CA PRO A 77 15.35 -0.83 -27.21
C PRO A 77 14.80 0.61 -27.10
N LYS A 78 15.29 1.35 -26.11
CA LYS A 78 14.96 2.77 -25.90
C LYS A 78 16.22 3.60 -26.08
N LYS A 79 16.13 4.65 -26.89
CA LYS A 79 17.21 5.64 -27.06
C LYS A 79 16.69 6.99 -26.59
N SER A 80 17.42 7.63 -25.67
CA SER A 80 17.19 9.02 -25.30
C SER A 80 17.89 9.96 -26.28
N ALA A 81 17.54 11.25 -26.25
CA ALA A 81 18.29 12.26 -26.98
C ALA A 81 19.76 12.32 -26.49
N PRO A 82 20.72 12.61 -27.38
CA PRO A 82 22.11 12.86 -26.97
C PRO A 82 22.19 14.13 -26.12
N PHE A 83 23.05 14.13 -25.10
CA PHE A 83 23.37 15.33 -24.31
C PHE A 83 24.81 15.79 -24.62
N ARG A 84 25.08 17.08 -24.44
CA ARG A 84 26.41 17.70 -24.56
C ARG A 84 26.95 18.07 -23.19
#